data_AF-A0A0L0H8X7-F1
#
_entry.id   AF-A0A0L0H8X7-F1
#
_cell.length_a   1.000
_cell.length_b   1.000
_cell.length_c   1.000
_cell.angle_alpha   90.00
_cell.angle_beta   90.00
_cell.angle_gamma   90.00
#
_symmetry.space_group_name_H-M   'P 1'
#
loop_
_entity.id
_entity.type
_entity.pdbx_description
1 polymer ?
#
loop_
_entity_poly.entity_id
_entity_poly.type
_entity_poly.pdbx_seq_one_letter_code
_entity_poly.pdbx_strand_id
1 'polypeptide(L)'
;MEERESLEQELENLEKEAAEVNKEDDLLQLEILPIRIELLELKSQRVKGAELWAMWNKMDELTETRNKLLKKRIELINKKTELRKKKIAVEDKLRELRKANRKHLESQRQGQAPLVAQAATSLYLHREMGALRTPLTSLDDLDDLDDAAPAADGAPKKLDLDVEPSI
;
A
#
# COMPACT_ATOMS: atom_id res chain seq x y z
N MET A 1 11.97 10.37 -13.09
CA MET A 1 10.67 9.67 -13.20
C MET A 1 10.87 8.21 -13.55
N GLU A 2 11.79 7.92 -14.48
CA GLU A 2 12.21 6.56 -14.87
C GLU A 2 12.56 5.63 -13.67
N GLU A 3 13.31 6.12 -12.68
CA GLU A 3 13.68 5.32 -11.49
C GLU A 3 12.47 4.93 -10.60
N ARG A 4 11.43 5.76 -10.57
CA ARG A 4 10.21 5.45 -9.81
C ARG A 4 9.39 4.40 -10.53
N GLU A 5 9.23 4.55 -11.84
CA GLU A 5 8.51 3.58 -12.68
C GLU A 5 9.19 2.22 -12.66
N SER A 6 10.52 2.17 -12.67
CA SER A 6 11.26 0.89 -12.56
C SER A 6 11.04 0.19 -11.22
N LEU A 7 11.00 0.94 -10.11
CA LEU A 7 10.75 0.36 -8.79
C LEU A 7 9.29 -0.08 -8.61
N GLU A 8 8.34 0.63 -9.23
CA GLU A 8 6.92 0.23 -9.27
C GLU A 8 6.74 -1.07 -10.09
N GLN A 9 7.44 -1.22 -11.22
CA GLN A 9 7.48 -2.48 -11.97
C GLN A 9 8.16 -3.61 -11.20
N GLU A 10 9.25 -3.32 -10.48
CA GLU A 10 9.94 -4.31 -9.63
C GLU A 10 9.00 -4.82 -8.52
N LEU A 11 8.21 -3.95 -7.89
CA LEU A 11 7.19 -4.37 -6.93
C LEU A 11 6.13 -5.27 -7.55
N GLU A 12 5.61 -4.92 -8.73
CA GLU A 12 4.61 -5.72 -9.41
C GLU A 12 5.15 -7.13 -9.74
N ASN A 13 6.41 -7.21 -10.18
CA ASN A 13 7.07 -8.49 -10.45
C ASN A 13 7.25 -9.32 -9.17
N LEU A 14 7.67 -8.70 -8.06
CA LEU A 14 7.80 -9.37 -6.77
C LEU A 14 6.45 -9.86 -6.23
N GLU A 15 5.36 -9.13 -6.49
CA GLU A 15 4.00 -9.54 -6.12
C GLU A 15 3.52 -10.73 -6.94
N LYS A 16 3.78 -10.75 -8.26
CA LYS A 16 3.51 -11.91 -9.12
C LYS A 16 4.28 -13.13 -8.65
N GLU A 17 5.58 -12.99 -8.40
CA GLU A 17 6.41 -14.11 -7.94
C GLU A 17 5.94 -14.61 -6.56
N ALA A 18 5.55 -13.71 -5.64
CA ALA A 18 5.01 -14.09 -4.35
C ALA A 18 3.66 -14.83 -4.48
N ALA A 19 2.80 -14.43 -5.43
CA ALA A 19 1.54 -15.10 -5.71
C ALA A 19 1.77 -16.51 -6.28
N GLU A 20 2.76 -16.69 -7.14
CA GLU A 20 3.16 -18.00 -7.67
C GLU A 20 3.67 -18.92 -6.56
N VAL A 21 4.57 -18.43 -5.70
CA VAL A 21 5.09 -19.21 -4.56
C VAL A 21 3.98 -19.60 -3.58
N ASN A 22 2.98 -18.74 -3.36
CA ASN A 22 1.83 -19.09 -2.53
C ASN A 22 0.98 -20.21 -3.17
N LYS A 23 0.74 -20.15 -4.49
CA LYS A 23 0.04 -21.22 -5.21
C LYS A 23 0.79 -22.55 -5.09
N GLU A 24 2.11 -22.53 -5.22
CA GLU A 24 2.94 -23.73 -5.06
C GLU A 24 2.87 -24.29 -3.62
N ASP A 25 2.88 -23.44 -2.59
CA ASP A 25 2.71 -23.91 -1.19
C ASP A 25 1.33 -24.51 -0.95
N ASP A 26 0.27 -23.90 -1.50
CA ASP A 26 -1.09 -24.41 -1.40
C ASP A 26 -1.22 -25.79 -2.07
N LEU A 27 -0.64 -25.96 -3.26
CA LEU A 27 -0.59 -27.25 -3.96
C LEU A 27 0.18 -28.30 -3.15
N LEU A 28 1.35 -27.96 -2.58
CA LEU A 28 2.09 -28.87 -1.72
C LEU A 28 1.32 -29.25 -0.46
N GLN A 29 0.54 -28.34 0.13
CA GLN A 29 -0.31 -28.66 1.26
C GLN A 29 -1.41 -29.67 0.89
N LEU A 30 -2.02 -29.50 -0.30
CA LEU A 30 -2.99 -30.46 -0.83
C LEU A 30 -2.38 -31.85 -1.09
N GLU A 31 -1.08 -31.94 -1.40
CA GLU A 31 -0.38 -33.23 -1.53
C GLU A 31 0.02 -33.84 -0.18
N ILE A 32 0.41 -33.03 0.80
CA ILE A 32 0.89 -33.51 2.12
C ILE A 32 -0.27 -34.01 3.00
N LEU A 33 -1.44 -33.36 2.92
CA LEU A 33 -2.58 -33.69 3.78
C LEU A 33 -3.10 -35.14 3.58
N PRO A 34 -3.34 -35.64 2.36
CA PRO A 34 -3.71 -37.03 2.12
C PRO A 34 -2.69 -38.02 2.67
N ILE A 35 -1.39 -37.80 2.43
CA ILE A 35 -0.33 -38.66 2.94
C ILE A 35 -0.35 -38.71 4.48
N ARG A 36 -0.62 -37.58 5.12
CA ARG A 36 -0.75 -37.53 6.58
C ARG A 36 -1.98 -38.32 7.07
N ILE A 37 -3.09 -38.26 6.36
CA ILE A 37 -4.31 -39.02 6.67
C ILE A 37 -4.02 -40.52 6.53
N GLU A 38 -3.45 -40.95 5.40
CA GLU A 38 -3.09 -42.35 5.16
C GLU A 38 -2.12 -42.90 6.22
N LEU A 39 -1.12 -42.12 6.61
CA LEU A 39 -0.20 -42.50 7.70
C LEU A 39 -0.91 -42.67 9.05
N LEU A 40 -1.92 -41.85 9.35
CA LEU A 40 -2.69 -41.96 10.57
C LEU A 40 -3.61 -43.19 10.53
N GLU A 41 -4.23 -43.47 9.38
CA GLU A 41 -5.04 -44.66 9.17
C GLU A 41 -4.22 -45.94 9.35
N LEU A 42 -3.04 -46.02 8.72
CA LEU A 42 -2.13 -47.17 8.88
C LEU A 42 -1.69 -47.35 10.33
N LYS A 43 -1.44 -46.27 11.08
CA LYS A 43 -1.12 -46.34 12.53
C LYS A 43 -2.27 -46.87 13.38
N SER A 44 -3.52 -46.65 12.95
CA SER A 44 -4.70 -47.07 13.70
C SER A 44 -5.08 -48.53 13.47
N GLN A 45 -4.55 -49.15 12.40
CA GLN A 45 -4.83 -50.54 12.08
C GLN A 45 -4.11 -51.49 13.04
N ARG A 46 -4.86 -52.43 13.62
CA ARG A 46 -4.30 -53.55 14.38
C ARG A 46 -4.03 -54.71 13.42
N VAL A 47 -2.80 -54.80 12.94
CA VAL A 47 -2.35 -55.82 11.99
C VAL A 47 -1.40 -56.82 12.69
N LYS A 48 -1.36 -58.08 12.25
CA LYS A 48 -0.47 -59.11 12.81
C LYS A 48 0.17 -59.95 11.70
N GLY A 49 1.32 -60.55 11.98
CA GLY A 49 1.98 -61.49 11.07
C GLY A 49 2.53 -60.83 9.80
N ALA A 50 2.41 -61.49 8.64
CA ALA A 50 2.99 -61.03 7.37
C ALA A 50 2.42 -59.68 6.88
N GLU A 51 1.17 -59.36 7.25
CA GLU A 51 0.54 -58.08 6.92
C GLU A 51 1.19 -56.89 7.66
N LEU A 52 1.83 -57.15 8.81
CA LEU A 52 2.53 -56.11 9.58
C LEU A 52 3.77 -55.60 8.82
N TRP A 53 4.50 -56.49 8.15
CA TRP A 53 5.64 -56.13 7.31
C TRP A 53 5.23 -55.30 6.09
N ALA A 54 4.14 -55.68 5.42
CA ALA A 54 3.60 -54.91 4.31
C ALA A 54 3.12 -53.51 4.75
N MET A 55 2.49 -53.41 5.93
CA MET A 55 2.09 -52.13 6.52
C MET A 55 3.30 -51.25 6.83
N TRP A 56 4.35 -51.81 7.43
CA TRP A 56 5.59 -51.08 7.72
C TRP A 56 6.25 -50.51 6.46
N ASN A 57 6.41 -51.33 5.41
CA ASN A 57 6.98 -50.86 4.15
C ASN A 57 6.17 -49.71 3.54
N LYS A 58 4.83 -49.83 3.54
CA LYS A 58 3.95 -48.75 3.06
C LYS A 58 4.06 -47.48 3.91
N MET A 59 4.20 -47.61 5.23
CA MET A 59 4.41 -46.47 6.12
C MET A 59 5.75 -45.79 5.88
N ASP A 60 6.81 -46.54 5.61
CA ASP A 60 8.12 -46.00 5.28
C ASP A 60 8.08 -45.23 3.96
N GLU A 61 7.48 -45.79 2.91
CA GLU A 61 7.28 -45.12 1.61
C GLU A 61 6.49 -43.80 1.75
N LEU A 62 5.38 -43.82 2.49
CA LEU A 62 4.58 -42.61 2.77
C LEU A 62 5.35 -41.60 3.63
N THR A 63 6.20 -42.05 4.53
CA THR A 63 7.03 -41.17 5.36
C THR A 63 8.13 -40.51 4.53
N GLU A 64 8.77 -41.25 3.63
CA GLU A 64 9.77 -40.72 2.71
C GLU A 64 9.18 -39.68 1.75
N THR A 65 8.04 -39.99 1.15
CA THR A 65 7.33 -39.05 0.25
C THR A 65 6.91 -37.79 1.00
N ARG A 66 6.32 -37.93 2.19
CA ARG A 66 6.01 -36.78 3.07
C ARG A 66 7.25 -35.94 3.37
N ASN A 67 8.38 -36.57 3.71
CA ASN A 67 9.61 -35.86 4.01
C ASN A 67 10.16 -35.10 2.81
N LYS A 68 10.06 -35.66 1.59
CA LYS A 68 10.44 -34.97 0.34
C LYS A 68 9.57 -33.74 0.10
N LEU A 69 8.25 -33.85 0.28
CA LEU A 69 7.33 -32.71 0.15
C LEU A 69 7.56 -31.64 1.21
N LEU A 70 7.83 -32.04 2.46
CA LEU A 70 8.17 -31.11 3.54
C LEU A 70 9.46 -30.34 3.27
N LYS A 71 10.49 -30.98 2.69
CA LYS A 71 11.72 -30.30 2.27
C LYS A 71 11.44 -29.23 1.21
N LYS A 72 10.69 -29.57 0.16
CA LYS A 72 10.25 -28.61 -0.86
C LYS A 72 9.49 -27.43 -0.24
N ARG A 73 8.60 -27.72 0.71
CA ARG A 73 7.85 -26.68 1.43
C ARG A 73 8.75 -25.75 2.23
N ILE A 74 9.80 -26.26 2.88
CA ILE A 74 10.79 -25.43 3.59
C ILE A 74 11.52 -24.51 2.62
N GLU A 75 11.89 -25.01 1.44
CA GLU A 75 12.52 -24.20 0.38
C GLU A 75 11.59 -23.07 -0.09
N LEU A 76 10.29 -23.35 -0.29
CA LEU A 76 9.30 -22.32 -0.62
C LEU A 76 9.13 -21.28 0.49
N ILE A 77 9.12 -21.71 1.76
CA ILE A 77 9.07 -20.79 2.89
C ILE A 77 10.28 -19.85 2.87
N ASN A 78 11.48 -20.38 2.66
CA ASN A 78 12.69 -19.57 2.55
C ASN A 78 12.57 -18.57 1.39
N LYS A 79 12.17 -19.03 0.20
CA LYS A 79 11.93 -18.17 -0.97
C LYS A 79 10.93 -17.05 -0.66
N LYS A 80 9.81 -17.38 0.00
CA LYS A 80 8.80 -16.39 0.44
C LYS A 80 9.38 -15.36 1.41
N THR A 81 10.25 -15.77 2.33
CA THR A 81 10.94 -14.82 3.23
C THR A 81 11.88 -13.90 2.47
N GLU A 82 12.60 -14.38 1.47
CA GLU A 82 13.48 -13.57 0.62
C GLU A 82 12.69 -12.56 -0.20
N LEU A 83 11.60 -13.00 -0.84
CA LEU A 83 10.70 -12.12 -1.59
C LEU A 83 10.12 -11.02 -0.70
N ARG A 84 9.72 -11.37 0.53
CA ARG A 84 9.24 -10.37 1.50
C ARG A 84 10.32 -9.36 1.86
N LYS A 85 11.57 -9.78 2.08
CA LYS A 85 12.69 -8.88 2.34
C LYS A 85 12.96 -7.94 1.16
N LYS A 86 12.97 -8.48 -0.06
CA LYS A 86 13.13 -7.68 -1.29
C LYS A 86 12.02 -6.66 -1.44
N LYS A 87 10.75 -7.07 -1.26
CA LYS A 87 9.59 -6.17 -1.33
C LYS A 87 9.73 -5.01 -0.35
N ILE A 88 10.06 -5.28 0.92
CA ILE A 88 10.27 -4.23 1.92
C ILE A 88 11.37 -3.25 1.49
N ALA A 89 12.49 -3.76 0.98
CA ALA A 89 13.60 -2.91 0.53
C ALA A 89 13.19 -1.98 -0.64
N VAL A 90 12.37 -2.47 -1.58
CA VAL A 90 11.87 -1.67 -2.70
C VAL A 90 10.84 -0.64 -2.21
N GLU A 91 9.94 -1.01 -1.30
CA GLU A 91 8.99 -0.08 -0.67
C GLU A 91 9.69 1.04 0.10
N ASP A 92 10.77 0.71 0.82
CA ASP A 92 11.57 1.69 1.56
C ASP A 92 12.27 2.67 0.61
N LYS A 93 12.86 2.19 -0.50
CA LYS A 93 13.42 3.06 -1.55
C LYS A 93 12.38 4.01 -2.15
N LEU A 94 11.18 3.50 -2.46
CA LEU A 94 10.08 4.33 -2.96
C LEU A 94 9.65 5.39 -1.92
N ARG A 95 9.65 5.03 -0.64
CA ARG A 95 9.35 5.96 0.46
C ARG A 95 10.42 7.05 0.57
N GLU A 96 11.69 6.70 0.43
CA GLU A 96 12.81 7.66 0.42
C GLU A 96 12.71 8.64 -0.76
N LEU A 97 12.45 8.14 -1.97
CA LEU A 97 12.23 8.97 -3.15
C LEU A 97 11.05 9.94 -2.96
N ARG A 98 9.94 9.48 -2.38
CA ARG A 98 8.79 10.34 -2.05
C ARG A 98 9.16 11.43 -1.04
N LYS A 99 9.94 11.10 0.00
CA LYS A 99 10.42 12.08 0.98
C LYS A 99 11.35 13.11 0.35
N ALA A 100 12.28 12.67 -0.50
CA ALA A 100 13.20 13.56 -1.21
C ALA A 100 12.45 14.53 -2.14
N ASN A 101 11.51 14.01 -2.94
CA ASN A 101 10.66 14.83 -3.81
C ASN A 101 9.82 15.83 -3.02
N ARG A 102 9.25 15.44 -1.89
CA ARG A 102 8.48 16.36 -1.03
C ARG A 102 9.35 17.52 -0.53
N LYS A 103 10.56 17.22 -0.04
CA LYS A 103 11.52 18.25 0.42
C LYS A 103 11.92 19.19 -0.72
N HIS A 104 12.16 18.65 -1.91
CA HIS A 104 12.51 19.46 -3.08
C HIS A 104 11.36 20.40 -3.48
N LEU A 105 10.12 19.90 -3.52
CA LEU A 105 8.93 20.71 -3.80
C LEU A 105 8.69 21.78 -2.73
N GLU A 106 8.89 21.46 -1.46
CA GLU A 106 8.77 22.43 -0.36
C GLU A 106 9.81 23.54 -0.47
N SER A 107 11.07 23.19 -0.77
CA SER A 107 12.14 24.15 -1.03
C SER A 107 11.84 25.03 -2.25
N GLN A 108 11.34 24.47 -3.35
CA GLN A 108 10.91 25.26 -4.52
C GLN A 108 9.78 26.22 -4.16
N ARG A 109 8.76 25.77 -3.42
CA ARG A 109 7.64 26.62 -2.97
C ARG A 109 8.12 27.78 -2.10
N GLN A 110 9.02 27.53 -1.16
CA GLN A 110 9.60 28.58 -0.32
C GLN A 110 10.41 29.58 -1.14
N GLY A 111 11.19 29.11 -2.12
CA GLY A 111 11.93 29.99 -3.03
C GLY A 111 11.03 30.84 -3.95
N GLN A 112 9.85 30.32 -4.32
CA GLN A 112 8.87 31.04 -5.14
C GLN A 112 7.92 31.93 -4.34
N ALA A 113 7.80 31.73 -3.02
CA ALA A 113 6.89 32.51 -2.17
C ALA A 113 7.06 34.03 -2.27
N PRO A 114 8.29 34.60 -2.34
CA PRO A 114 8.47 36.04 -2.51
C PRO A 114 7.96 36.56 -3.85
N LEU A 115 8.18 35.79 -4.93
CA LEU A 115 7.71 36.15 -6.28
C LEU A 115 6.18 36.11 -6.35
N VAL A 116 5.57 35.08 -5.77
CA VAL A 116 4.11 34.97 -5.67
C VAL A 116 3.54 36.10 -4.82
N ALA A 117 4.18 36.45 -3.71
CA ALA A 117 3.77 37.58 -2.87
C ALA A 117 3.86 38.91 -3.61
N GLN A 118 4.94 39.17 -4.35
CA GLN A 118 5.09 40.37 -5.19
C GLN A 118 4.03 40.45 -6.29
N ALA A 119 3.72 39.33 -6.95
CA ALA A 119 2.66 39.27 -7.96
C ALA A 119 1.27 39.51 -7.32
N ALA A 120 1.01 38.94 -6.15
CA ALA A 120 -0.25 39.12 -5.43
C ALA A 120 -0.43 40.57 -4.95
N THR A 121 0.62 41.20 -4.41
CA THR A 121 0.56 42.61 -3.98
C THR A 121 0.45 43.57 -5.16
N SER A 122 1.11 43.31 -6.29
CA SER A 122 0.95 44.16 -7.48
C SER A 122 -0.46 44.06 -8.07
N LEU A 123 -1.04 42.86 -8.10
CA LEU A 123 -2.44 42.65 -8.49
C LEU A 123 -3.42 43.33 -7.53
N TYR A 124 -3.15 43.25 -6.22
CA TYR A 124 -3.94 43.92 -5.20
C TYR A 124 -3.91 45.45 -5.39
N LEU A 125 -2.72 46.03 -5.55
CA LEU A 125 -2.55 47.45 -5.86
C LEU A 125 -3.24 47.86 -7.17
N HIS A 126 -3.15 47.02 -8.22
CA HIS A 126 -3.85 47.28 -9.49
C HIS A 126 -5.37 47.27 -9.31
N ARG A 127 -5.92 46.40 -8.46
CA ARG A 127 -7.36 46.37 -8.13
C ARG A 127 -7.77 47.61 -7.34
N GLU A 128 -7.01 48.00 -6.32
CA GLU A 128 -7.27 49.23 -5.56
C GLU A 128 -7.22 50.48 -6.48
N MET A 129 -6.20 50.58 -7.33
CA MET A 129 -6.08 51.69 -8.29
C MET A 129 -7.15 51.64 -9.39
N GLY A 130 -7.61 50.45 -9.78
CA GLY A 130 -8.74 50.28 -10.69
C GLY A 130 -10.06 50.75 -10.07
N ALA A 131 -10.28 50.45 -8.79
CA ALA A 131 -11.43 50.92 -8.02
C ALA A 131 -11.41 52.45 -7.80
N LEU A 132 -10.23 53.07 -7.74
CA LEU A 132 -10.07 54.53 -7.69
C LEU A 132 -10.24 55.21 -9.06
N ARG A 133 -10.11 54.46 -10.16
CA ARG A 133 -10.18 54.96 -11.55
C ARG A 133 -11.53 54.76 -12.21
N THR A 134 -12.38 53.90 -11.67
CA THR A 134 -13.82 54.03 -11.92
C THR A 134 -14.22 55.38 -11.32
N PRO A 135 -14.55 56.40 -12.14
CA PRO A 135 -15.17 57.59 -11.58
C PRO A 135 -16.33 57.10 -10.73
N LEU A 136 -16.53 57.70 -9.56
CA LEU A 136 -17.81 57.63 -8.85
C LEU A 136 -18.89 57.95 -9.89
N THR A 137 -19.45 56.92 -10.50
CA THR A 137 -20.66 57.02 -11.28
C THR A 137 -21.69 57.48 -10.27
N SER A 138 -21.96 58.77 -10.36
CA SER A 138 -23.08 59.50 -9.77
C SER A 138 -23.40 59.17 -8.31
N LEU A 139 -23.21 60.18 -7.46
CA LEU A 139 -23.89 60.33 -6.17
C LEU A 139 -25.43 60.32 -6.24
N ASP A 140 -26.03 59.87 -7.35
CA ASP A 140 -27.47 59.86 -7.60
C ASP A 140 -28.10 58.44 -7.55
N ASP A 141 -27.30 57.37 -7.41
CA ASP A 141 -27.81 55.98 -7.34
C ASP A 141 -27.71 55.39 -5.91
N LEU A 142 -28.18 56.15 -4.91
CA LEU A 142 -28.05 55.81 -3.48
C LEU A 142 -29.09 54.79 -2.96
N ASP A 143 -29.93 54.20 -3.81
CA ASP A 143 -31.08 53.41 -3.35
C ASP A 143 -31.05 51.90 -3.66
N ASP A 144 -30.04 51.34 -4.36
CA ASP A 144 -30.11 49.92 -4.81
C ASP A 144 -28.83 49.05 -4.60
N LEU A 145 -28.05 49.26 -3.52
CA LEU A 145 -26.92 48.37 -3.18
C LEU A 145 -26.97 47.91 -1.71
N ASP A 146 -28.05 47.21 -1.36
CA ASP A 146 -28.08 46.37 -0.18
C ASP A 146 -27.29 45.06 -0.43
N ASP A 147 -26.26 44.89 0.40
CA ASP A 147 -25.72 43.64 0.94
C ASP A 147 -25.39 42.48 -0.02
N ALA A 148 -24.08 42.35 -0.32
CA ALA A 148 -23.40 41.05 -0.24
C ALA A 148 -21.87 41.23 -0.19
N ALA A 149 -21.34 41.49 1.00
CA ALA A 149 -19.92 41.29 1.28
C ALA A 149 -19.59 39.79 1.30
N PRO A 150 -18.54 39.29 0.61
CA PRO A 150 -18.05 37.95 0.91
C PRO A 150 -17.27 38.01 2.23
N ALA A 151 -17.88 37.45 3.28
CA ALA A 151 -17.28 37.27 4.58
C ALA A 151 -15.93 36.55 4.47
N ALA A 152 -14.88 37.21 4.94
CA ALA A 152 -13.68 36.54 5.40
C ALA A 152 -14.01 35.89 6.75
N ASP A 153 -14.23 34.57 6.77
CA ASP A 153 -14.17 33.82 8.02
C ASP A 153 -13.23 32.62 7.84
N GLY A 154 -12.05 32.76 8.43
CA GLY A 154 -11.10 31.70 8.60
C GLY A 154 -11.45 30.93 9.87
N ALA A 155 -12.05 29.75 9.72
CA ALA A 155 -12.13 28.77 10.80
C ALA A 155 -11.39 27.49 10.38
N PRO A 156 -10.45 26.97 11.20
CA PRO A 156 -9.84 25.67 10.94
C PRO A 156 -10.88 24.59 11.22
N LYS A 157 -11.27 23.82 10.20
CA LYS A 157 -12.03 22.59 10.40
C LYS A 157 -11.13 21.58 11.15
N LYS A 158 -11.29 21.52 12.48
CA LYS A 158 -10.96 20.32 13.24
C LYS A 158 -11.96 19.26 12.82
N LEU A 159 -11.46 18.22 12.16
CA LEU A 159 -12.19 16.97 11.94
C LEU A 159 -12.04 16.15 13.22
N ASP A 160 -12.92 16.37 14.18
CA ASP A 160 -13.16 15.43 15.26
C ASP A 160 -13.98 14.28 14.67
N LEU A 161 -13.30 13.19 14.31
CA LEU A 161 -13.92 11.92 13.97
C LEU A 161 -14.15 11.16 15.28
N ASP A 162 -15.23 11.52 15.98
CA ASP A 162 -15.76 10.68 17.04
C ASP A 162 -16.62 9.57 16.41
N VAL A 163 -16.14 8.36 16.64
CA VAL A 163 -16.75 7.09 16.34
C VAL A 163 -18.00 6.92 17.20
N GLU A 164 -19.18 6.76 16.59
CA GLU A 164 -20.31 6.14 17.30
C GLU A 164 -20.35 4.63 17.03
N PRO A 165 -20.45 3.78 18.06
CA PRO A 165 -20.73 2.37 17.90
C PRO A 165 -22.22 2.18 17.63
N SER A 166 -22.57 1.55 16.51
CA SER A 166 -23.93 1.05 16.30
C SER A 166 -24.14 -0.24 17.09
N ILE A 167 -25.21 -0.24 17.89
CA ILE A 167 -25.78 -1.38 18.64
C ILE A 167 -26.22 -2.49 17.68
#